data_AF-A0A9D8CMQ3-F1
#
_entry.id   AF-A0A9D8CMQ3-F1
#
_cell.length_a   1.000
_cell.length_b   1.000
_cell.length_c   1.000
_cell.angle_alpha   90.00
_cell.angle_beta   90.00
_cell.angle_gamma   90.00
#
_symmetry.space_group_name_H-M   'P 1'
#
loop_
_entity.id
_entity.type
_entity.pdbx_description
1 polymer ?
#
loop_
_entity_poly.entity_id
_entity_poly.type
_entity_poly.pdbx_seq_one_letter_code
_entity_poly.pdbx_strand_id
1 'polypeptide(L)'
;MTISLDPAVHARAKRVARARRTTVSGMIEAFLRSQQPPGGSRSLVDEMLGSAELRGLDRGADPLYDALHDRLIGHRSRRRRRTT
;
A
#
# COMPACT_ATOMS: atom_id res chain seq x y z
N MET A 1 19.82 -4.72 6.84
CA MET A 1 20.19 -6.11 6.49
C MET A 1 20.68 -6.13 5.06
N THR A 2 21.78 -6.83 4.77
CA THR A 2 22.39 -6.91 3.44
C THR A 2 22.57 -8.38 3.10
N ILE A 3 22.12 -8.81 1.91
CA ILE A 3 22.32 -10.17 1.42
C ILE A 3 23.18 -10.11 0.16
N SER A 4 24.14 -11.03 0.06
CA SER A 4 24.91 -11.21 -1.17
C SER A 4 24.12 -12.10 -2.12
N LEU A 5 24.01 -11.67 -3.37
CA LEU A 5 23.37 -12.42 -4.45
C LEU A 5 24.39 -12.61 -5.56
N ASP A 6 24.30 -13.76 -6.23
CA ASP A 6 24.98 -13.96 -7.49
C ASP A 6 24.65 -12.79 -8.46
N PRO A 7 25.65 -12.18 -9.13
CA PRO A 7 25.43 -11.05 -10.03
C PRO A 7 24.41 -11.31 -11.15
N ALA A 8 24.39 -12.52 -11.70
CA ALA A 8 23.44 -12.92 -12.74
C ALA A 8 22.01 -12.99 -12.19
N VAL A 9 21.85 -13.49 -10.96
CA VAL A 9 20.57 -13.52 -10.25
C VAL A 9 20.10 -12.10 -9.94
N HIS A 10 20.99 -11.22 -9.48
CA HIS A 10 20.67 -9.83 -9.21
C HIS A 10 20.24 -9.07 -10.49
N ALA A 11 20.93 -9.29 -11.61
CA ALA A 11 20.56 -8.69 -12.90
C ALA A 11 19.17 -9.17 -13.38
N ARG A 12 18.87 -10.47 -13.21
CA ARG A 12 17.53 -11.02 -13.49
C ARG A 12 16.48 -10.42 -12.58
N ALA A 13 16.73 -10.32 -11.28
CA ALA A 13 15.81 -9.75 -10.31
C ALA A 13 15.47 -8.28 -10.65
N LYS A 14 16.46 -7.47 -11.06
CA LYS A 14 16.23 -6.09 -11.49
C LYS A 14 15.30 -5.99 -12.70
N ARG A 15 15.49 -6.85 -13.72
CA ARG A 15 14.61 -6.88 -14.90
C ARG A 15 13.17 -7.18 -14.52
N VAL A 16 12.95 -8.18 -13.67
CA VAL A 16 11.61 -8.58 -13.21
C VAL A 16 10.98 -7.48 -12.35
N ALA A 17 11.74 -6.88 -11.44
CA ALA A 17 11.28 -5.77 -10.60
C ALA A 17 10.77 -4.60 -11.45
N ARG A 18 11.54 -4.21 -12.47
CA ARG A 18 11.17 -3.13 -13.40
C ARG A 18 9.89 -3.45 -14.18
N ALA A 19 9.76 -4.67 -14.70
CA ALA A 19 8.56 -5.11 -15.39
C ALA A 19 7.31 -5.06 -14.49
N ARG A 20 7.49 -5.36 -13.20
CA ARG A 20 6.44 -5.30 -12.16
C ARG A 20 6.28 -3.92 -11.49
N ARG A 21 6.98 -2.89 -11.98
CA ARG A 21 6.99 -1.52 -11.42
C ARG A 21 7.27 -1.48 -9.90
N THR A 22 8.19 -2.33 -9.44
CA THR A 22 8.60 -2.43 -8.03
C THR A 22 10.14 -2.50 -7.93
N THR A 23 10.67 -2.71 -6.73
CA THR A 23 12.09 -2.88 -6.45
C THR A 23 12.42 -4.34 -6.13
N VAL A 24 13.70 -4.73 -6.20
CA VAL A 24 14.14 -6.07 -5.80
C VAL A 24 13.78 -6.33 -4.33
N SER A 25 14.04 -5.36 -3.45
CA SER A 25 13.66 -5.44 -2.03
C SER A 25 12.14 -5.57 -1.84
N GLY A 26 11.34 -4.82 -2.60
CA GLY A 26 9.87 -4.92 -2.52
C GLY A 26 9.33 -6.28 -2.97
N MET A 27 9.95 -6.92 -3.98
CA MET A 27 9.59 -8.29 -4.35
C MET A 27 9.96 -9.30 -3.27
N ILE A 28 11.14 -9.15 -2.67
CA ILE A 28 11.59 -10.01 -1.57
C ILE A 28 10.64 -9.86 -0.37
N GLU A 29 10.29 -8.63 -0.01
CA GLU A 29 9.35 -8.34 1.09
C GLU A 29 7.98 -8.97 0.82
N ALA A 30 7.43 -8.80 -0.38
CA ALA A 30 6.14 -9.40 -0.75
C ALA A 30 6.16 -10.93 -0.66
N PHE A 31 7.26 -11.56 -1.10
CA PHE A 31 7.45 -13.01 -0.99
C PHE A 31 7.57 -13.47 0.46
N LEU A 32 8.35 -12.76 1.28
CA LEU A 32 8.48 -13.10 2.71
C LEU A 32 7.15 -12.95 3.44
N ARG A 33 6.39 -11.90 3.13
CA ARG A 33 5.04 -11.69 3.66
C ARG A 33 4.08 -12.81 3.25
N SER A 34 4.16 -13.33 2.02
CA SER A 34 3.30 -14.45 1.59
C SER A 34 3.66 -15.79 2.24
N GLN A 35 4.92 -15.97 2.67
CA GLN A 35 5.37 -17.17 3.37
C GLN A 35 5.04 -17.15 4.86
N GLN A 36 4.66 -15.99 5.40
CA GLN A 36 4.24 -15.86 6.77
C GLN A 36 2.81 -16.40 6.88
N PRO A 37 2.54 -17.43 7.71
CA PRO A 37 1.16 -17.79 8.01
C PRO A 37 0.46 -16.55 8.61
N PRO A 38 -0.85 -16.35 8.36
CA PRO A 38 -1.61 -15.21 8.89
C PRO A 38 -1.84 -15.27 10.42
N GLY A 39 -0.81 -15.59 11.20
CA GLY A 39 -0.89 -15.94 12.62
C GLY A 39 0.33 -15.56 13.46
N GLY A 40 1.14 -14.61 13.02
CA GLY A 40 2.10 -13.95 13.92
C GLY A 40 1.34 -12.98 14.83
N SER A 41 0.93 -13.46 16.02
CA SER A 41 0.20 -12.73 17.07
C SER A 41 -0.77 -11.67 16.52
N ARG A 42 -2.02 -12.05 16.27
CA ARG A 42 -3.09 -11.09 15.99
C ARG A 42 -3.04 -10.02 17.08
N SER A 43 -2.60 -8.82 16.70
CA SER A 43 -2.80 -7.64 17.52
C SER A 43 -4.32 -7.51 17.72
N LEU A 44 -4.79 -7.09 18.89
CA LEU A 44 -6.20 -6.71 19.09
C LEU A 44 -6.73 -5.86 17.93
N VAL A 45 -5.86 -5.04 17.33
CA VAL A 45 -6.17 -4.22 16.15
C VAL A 45 -6.51 -5.06 14.91
N ASP A 46 -5.84 -6.18 14.66
CA ASP A 46 -6.12 -7.08 13.52
C ASP A 46 -7.45 -7.84 13.70
N GLU A 47 -7.79 -8.19 14.94
CA GLU A 47 -9.09 -8.79 15.28
C GLU A 47 -10.23 -7.77 15.11
N MET A 48 -9.98 -6.52 15.48
CA MET A 48 -10.94 -5.41 15.29
C MET A 48 -11.06 -4.99 13.82
N LEU A 49 -10.00 -5.09 13.00
CA LEU A 49 -10.05 -4.73 11.58
C LEU A 49 -10.95 -5.68 10.77
N GLY A 50 -11.01 -6.96 11.15
CA GLY A 50 -11.81 -7.98 10.44
C GLY A 50 -13.33 -7.85 10.63
N SER A 51 -13.79 -7.04 11.58
CA SER A 51 -15.22 -6.87 11.89
C SER A 51 -15.78 -5.49 11.54
N ALA A 52 -14.93 -4.55 11.11
CA ALA A 52 -15.33 -3.21 10.72
C ALA A 52 -15.52 -3.12 9.20
N GLU A 53 -16.64 -3.63 8.68
CA GLU A 53 -17.10 -3.19 7.37
C GLU A 53 -17.63 -1.75 7.51
N LEU A 54 -16.97 -0.81 6.83
CA LEU A 54 -17.57 0.50 6.59
C LEU A 54 -18.86 0.24 5.82
N ARG A 55 -20.02 0.46 6.46
CA ARG A 55 -21.29 0.56 5.73
C ARG A 55 -21.05 1.55 4.60
N GLY A 56 -21.19 1.10 3.36
CA GLY A 56 -21.07 1.97 2.19
C GLY A 56 -22.06 3.10 2.39
N LEU A 57 -21.56 4.29 2.75
CA LEU A 57 -22.37 5.50 2.74
C LEU A 57 -22.47 5.91 1.28
N ASP A 58 -23.70 5.99 0.78
CA ASP A 58 -23.96 6.63 -0.50
C ASP A 58 -23.38 8.05 -0.46
N ARG A 59 -22.63 8.42 -1.50
CA ARG A 59 -22.08 9.79 -1.62
C ARG A 59 -23.22 10.81 -1.45
N GLY A 60 -23.04 11.76 -0.56
CA GLY A 60 -24.05 12.77 -0.23
C GLY A 60 -24.93 12.47 1.00
N ALA A 61 -24.74 11.34 1.68
CA ALA A 61 -25.51 11.00 2.88
C ALA A 61 -25.00 11.68 4.17
N ASP A 62 -23.72 12.06 4.21
CA ASP A 62 -23.11 12.71 5.37
C ASP A 62 -22.32 13.97 4.95
N PRO A 63 -22.88 15.17 5.18
CA PRO A 63 -22.24 16.44 4.85
C PRO A 63 -20.88 16.65 5.54
N LEU A 64 -20.70 16.06 6.73
CA LEU A 64 -19.45 16.18 7.48
C LEU A 64 -18.38 15.27 6.89
N TYR A 65 -18.76 14.05 6.47
CA TYR A 65 -17.89 13.15 5.73
C TYR A 65 -17.41 13.78 4.42
N ASP A 66 -18.32 14.36 3.63
CA ASP A 66 -17.99 15.01 2.36
C ASP A 66 -17.01 16.18 2.55
N ALA A 67 -17.27 17.04 3.55
CA ALA A 67 -16.38 18.15 3.89
C ALA A 67 -14.97 17.68 4.32
N LEU A 68 -14.88 16.57 5.06
CA LEU A 68 -13.62 16.02 5.55
C LEU A 68 -12.85 15.32 4.42
N HIS A 69 -13.57 14.60 3.54
CA HIS A 69 -13.02 13.97 2.36
C HIS A 69 -12.48 15.00 1.36
N ASP A 70 -13.21 16.09 1.11
CA ASP A 70 -12.75 17.19 0.26
C ASP A 70 -11.50 17.88 0.82
N ARG A 71 -11.46 18.12 2.14
CA ARG A 71 -10.32 18.74 2.81
C ARG A 71 -9.07 17.85 2.75
N LEU A 72 -9.20 16.54 2.93
CA LEU A 72 -8.04 15.64 3.02
C LEU A 72 -7.58 15.10 1.66
N ILE A 73 -8.52 14.75 0.78
CA ILE A 73 -8.26 14.06 -0.50
C ILE A 73 -8.33 15.04 -1.68
N GLY A 74 -9.25 16.01 -1.65
CA GLY A 74 -9.41 17.03 -2.71
C GLY A 74 -8.23 18.01 -2.82
N HIS A 75 -7.46 18.23 -1.77
CA HIS A 75 -6.31 19.16 -1.81
C HIS A 75 -5.06 18.62 -2.54
N ARG A 76 -4.95 17.31 -2.80
CA ARG A 76 -3.79 16.75 -3.53
C ARG A 76 -3.79 17.07 -5.02
N SER A 77 -4.93 17.35 -5.63
CA SER A 77 -5.07 17.61 -7.07
C SER A 77 -4.88 19.08 -7.47
N ARG A 78 -4.92 20.05 -6.53
CA ARG A 78 -4.75 21.48 -6.84
C ARG A 78 -3.30 21.99 -6.81
N ARG A 79 -2.34 21.27 -6.22
CA ARG A 79 -0.92 21.69 -6.20
C ARG A 79 -0.14 21.46 -7.49
N ARG A 80 -0.73 20.83 -8.52
CA ARG A 80 -0.04 20.55 -9.81
C ARG A 80 -0.40 21.51 -10.97
N ARG A 81 -1.20 22.55 -10.74
CA ARG A 81 -1.64 23.49 -11.80
C ARG A 81 -1.16 24.94 -11.62
N ARG A 82 0.00 25.16 -11.01
CA ARG A 82 0.57 26.50 -10.90
C ARG A 82 2.09 26.50 -11.14
N THR A 83 2.46 26.20 -12.38
CA THR A 83 3.76 26.55 -12.98
C THR A 83 3.53 26.79 -14.47
N THR A 84 3.23 28.04 -14.80
CA THR A 84 3.53 28.72 -16.07
C THR A 84 3.86 30.15 -15.69
#